data_AF-A0A354T8T5-F1
#
_entry.id   AF-A0A354T8T5-F1
#
_cell.length_a   1.000
_cell.length_b   1.000
_cell.length_c   1.000
_cell.angle_alpha   90.00
_cell.angle_beta   90.00
_cell.angle_gamma   90.00
#
_symmetry.space_group_name_H-M   'P 1'
#
loop_
_entity.id
_entity.type
_entity.pdbx_description
1 polymer ?
#
loop_
_entity_poly.entity_id
_entity_poly.type
_entity_poly.pdbx_seq_one_letter_code
_entity_poly.pdbx_strand_id
1 'polypeptide(L)'
;MTIQIPDRIIQDAGLDEKSALKELALTLFAQGRLTAGQARRMAGVHFFEFEQWRTERGLPLREFNEEELESDIETLRSLGRL
;
A
#
# COMPACT_ATOMS: atom_id res chain seq x y z
N MET A 1 -22.98 1.74 -0.35
CA MET A 1 -23.01 0.92 0.88
C MET A 1 -21.98 1.49 1.83
N THR A 2 -22.31 1.62 3.12
CA THR A 2 -21.42 2.21 4.14
C THR A 2 -21.13 1.14 5.20
N ILE A 3 -19.86 1.02 5.60
CA ILE A 3 -19.45 0.19 6.74
C ILE A 3 -19.22 1.13 7.92
N GLN A 4 -19.86 0.86 9.05
CA GLN A 4 -19.68 1.63 10.28
C GLN A 4 -18.96 0.77 11.32
N ILE A 5 -17.91 1.32 11.91
CA ILE A 5 -17.18 0.70 13.01
C ILE A 5 -17.49 1.53 14.26
N PRO A 6 -18.03 0.93 15.34
CA PRO A 6 -18.23 1.63 16.60
C PRO A 6 -16.92 2.14 17.18
N ASP A 7 -16.89 3.41 17.64
CA ASP A 7 -15.70 4.06 18.19
C ASP A 7 -15.01 3.25 19.29
N ARG A 8 -15.79 2.55 20.13
CA ARG A 8 -15.26 1.67 21.19
C ARG A 8 -14.29 0.62 20.66
N ILE A 9 -14.53 0.07 19.46
CA ILE A 9 -13.65 -0.95 18.86
C ILE A 9 -12.31 -0.33 18.48
N ILE A 10 -12.34 0.90 17.94
CA ILE A 10 -11.13 1.65 17.58
C ILE A 10 -10.34 2.04 18.84
N GLN A 11 -11.04 2.49 19.88
CA GLN A 11 -10.46 2.84 21.19
C GLN A 11 -9.87 1.64 21.91
N ASP A 12 -10.57 0.50 21.95
CA ASP A 12 -10.11 -0.75 22.57
C ASP A 12 -8.86 -1.29 21.85
N ALA A 13 -8.74 -1.03 20.54
CA ALA A 13 -7.53 -1.33 19.75
C ALA A 13 -6.37 -0.35 20.01
N GLY A 14 -6.58 0.70 20.80
CA GLY A 14 -5.57 1.74 21.05
C GLY A 14 -5.29 2.61 19.83
N LEU A 15 -6.24 2.70 18.89
CA LEU A 15 -6.10 3.48 17.66
C LEU A 15 -6.97 4.74 17.72
N ASP A 16 -6.60 5.72 16.91
CA ASP A 16 -7.51 6.78 16.47
C ASP A 16 -8.07 6.45 15.08
N GLU A 17 -9.05 7.23 14.61
CA GLU A 17 -9.67 7.05 13.30
C GLU A 17 -8.63 7.04 12.16
N LYS A 18 -7.66 7.97 12.23
CA LYS A 18 -6.62 8.09 11.20
C LYS A 18 -5.73 6.85 11.16
N SER A 19 -5.34 6.32 12.31
CA SER A 19 -4.51 5.12 12.42
C SER A 19 -5.28 3.88 11.97
N ALA A 20 -6.57 3.78 12.29
CA ALA A 20 -7.42 2.70 11.79
C ALA A 20 -7.57 2.74 10.26
N LEU A 21 -7.79 3.92 9.68
CA LEU A 21 -7.83 4.09 8.22
C LEU A 21 -6.48 3.79 7.55
N LYS A 22 -5.37 4.22 8.15
CA LYS A 22 -4.01 3.88 7.72
C LYS A 22 -3.82 2.37 7.67
N GLU A 23 -4.15 1.68 8.75
CA GLU A 23 -4.01 0.22 8.86
C GLU A 23 -4.85 -0.52 7.81
N LEU A 24 -6.11 -0.11 7.63
CA LEU A 24 -6.99 -0.72 6.63
C LEU A 24 -6.49 -0.48 5.20
N ALA A 25 -6.04 0.75 4.90
CA ALA A 25 -5.53 1.12 3.58
C ALA A 25 -4.25 0.37 3.21
N LEU A 26 -3.30 0.30 4.13
CA LEU A 26 -2.05 -0.43 3.91
C LEU A 26 -2.29 -1.94 3.79
N THR A 27 -3.19 -2.50 4.60
CA THR A 27 -3.51 -3.94 4.56
C THR A 27 -4.14 -4.33 3.22
N LEU A 28 -5.15 -3.58 2.76
CA LEU A 28 -5.81 -3.87 1.49
C LEU A 28 -4.91 -3.61 0.29
N PHE A 29 -4.02 -2.62 0.37
CA PHE A 29 -2.99 -2.39 -0.64
C PHE A 29 -2.00 -3.56 -0.71
N ALA A 30 -1.43 -3.99 0.42
CA ALA A 30 -0.46 -5.09 0.49
C ALA A 30 -1.05 -6.45 0.05
N GLN A 31 -2.37 -6.61 0.10
CA GLN A 31 -3.07 -7.80 -0.40
C GLN A 31 -3.42 -7.72 -1.90
N GLY A 32 -3.00 -6.66 -2.60
CA GLY A 32 -3.37 -6.39 -3.98
C GLY A 32 -4.88 -6.14 -4.19
N ARG A 33 -5.64 -5.87 -3.13
CA ARG A 33 -7.10 -5.66 -3.20
C ARG A 33 -7.45 -4.23 -3.57
N LEU A 34 -6.60 -3.27 -3.18
CA LEU A 34 -6.70 -1.88 -3.59
C LEU A 34 -5.40 -1.45 -4.29
N THR A 35 -5.55 -0.70 -5.38
CA THR A 35 -4.45 0.08 -5.94
C THR A 35 -4.02 1.18 -4.96
N ALA A 36 -2.79 1.67 -5.08
CA ALA A 36 -2.30 2.78 -4.27
C ALA A 36 -3.22 4.02 -4.33
N GLY A 37 -3.80 4.30 -5.50
CA GLY A 37 -4.75 5.40 -5.68
C GLY A 37 -6.07 5.19 -4.93
N GLN A 38 -6.60 3.96 -4.88
CA GLN A 38 -7.81 3.64 -4.12
C GLN A 38 -7.54 3.68 -2.61
N ALA A 39 -6.44 3.10 -2.15
CA ALA A 39 -6.05 3.09 -0.73
C ALA A 39 -5.86 4.52 -0.19
N ARG A 40 -5.20 5.39 -0.98
CA ARG A 40 -5.05 6.83 -0.66
C ARG A 40 -6.38 7.56 -0.51
N ARG A 41 -7.31 7.35 -1.45
CA ARG A 41 -8.65 7.96 -1.39
C ARG A 41 -9.41 7.49 -0.16
N MET A 42 -9.30 6.21 0.18
CA MET A 42 -9.95 5.63 1.36
C MET A 42 -9.37 6.22 2.67
N ALA A 43 -8.05 6.38 2.74
CA ALA A 43 -7.39 6.96 3.91
C ALA A 43 -7.43 8.51 3.97
N GLY A 44 -7.91 9.18 2.91
CA GLY A 44 -7.96 10.64 2.86
C GLY A 44 -6.61 11.34 2.79
N VAL A 45 -5.58 10.67 2.24
CA VAL A 45 -4.19 11.19 2.23
C VAL A 45 -3.63 11.42 0.83
N HIS A 46 -2.67 12.33 0.73
CA HIS A 46 -1.95 12.59 -0.52
C HIS A 46 -0.87 11.52 -0.77
N PHE A 47 -0.26 11.56 -1.95
CA PHE A 47 0.73 10.58 -2.43
C PHE A 47 1.89 10.41 -1.46
N PHE A 48 2.58 11.49 -1.12
CA PHE A 48 3.78 11.44 -0.28
C PHE A 48 3.51 10.88 1.11
N GLU A 49 2.38 11.21 1.73
CA GLU A 49 2.01 10.68 3.04
C GLU A 49 1.77 9.16 2.98
N PHE A 50 1.13 8.67 1.91
CA PHE A 50 0.92 7.24 1.73
C PHE A 50 2.21 6.47 1.43
N GLU A 51 3.12 7.04 0.64
CA GLU A 51 4.44 6.44 0.38
C GLU A 51 5.30 6.39 1.65
N GLN A 52 5.19 7.42 2.51
CA GLN A 52 5.82 7.40 3.83
C GLN A 52 5.26 6.24 4.67
N TRP A 53 3.93 6.08 4.73
CA TRP A 53 3.30 4.98 5.46
C TRP A 53 3.72 3.59 4.96
N ARG A 54 3.82 3.42 3.64
CA ARG A 54 4.32 2.18 3.03
C ARG A 54 5.75 1.89 3.47
N THR A 55 6.60 2.90 3.43
CA THR A 55 8.00 2.79 3.83
C THR A 55 8.14 2.44 5.31
N GLU A 56 7.39 3.12 6.18
CA GLU A 56 7.35 2.84 7.63
C GLU A 56 6.90 1.40 7.93
N ARG A 57 5.99 0.85 7.12
CA ARG A 57 5.51 -0.52 7.25
C ARG A 57 6.44 -1.57 6.62
N GLY A 58 7.48 -1.14 5.91
CA GLY A 58 8.36 -2.04 5.16
C GLY A 58 7.71 -2.65 3.92
N LEU A 59 6.66 -2.01 3.37
CA LEU A 59 6.06 -2.44 2.11
C LEU A 59 6.95 -1.99 0.94
N PRO A 60 7.23 -2.88 -0.03
CA PRO A 60 8.11 -2.55 -1.13
C PRO A 60 7.54 -1.42 -1.99
N LEU A 61 8.42 -0.58 -2.53
CA LEU A 61 7.98 0.57 -3.34
C LEU A 61 7.29 0.16 -4.65
N ARG A 62 7.66 -1.02 -5.13
CA ARG A 62 7.07 -1.71 -6.28
C ARG A 62 7.07 -3.20 -5.96
N GLU A 63 5.94 -3.85 -6.19
CA GLU A 63 5.92 -5.31 -6.27
C GLU A 63 6.57 -5.68 -7.60
N PHE A 64 7.77 -6.26 -7.54
CA PHE A 64 8.34 -7.00 -8.66
C PHE A 64 8.05 -8.47 -8.41
N ASN A 65 7.35 -9.10 -9.34
CA ASN A 65 7.38 -10.56 -9.41
C ASN A 65 8.64 -10.99 -10.17
N GLU A 66 8.99 -12.28 -10.04
CA GLU A 66 10.18 -12.86 -10.66
C GLU A 66 10.14 -12.75 -12.20
N GLU A 67 8.95 -12.86 -12.79
CA GLU A 67 8.73 -12.77 -14.24
C GLU A 67 8.99 -11.36 -14.79
N GLU A 68 8.53 -10.32 -14.10
CA GLU A 68 8.80 -8.92 -14.44
C GLU A 68 10.29 -8.60 -14.32
N LEU A 69 10.95 -9.12 -13.28
CA LEU A 69 12.38 -8.94 -13.09
C LEU A 69 13.18 -9.62 -14.22
N GLU A 70 12.83 -10.85 -14.58
CA GLU A 70 13.52 -11.56 -15.67
C GLU A 70 13.30 -10.86 -17.01
N SER A 71 12.08 -10.39 -17.30
CA SER A 71 11.79 -9.60 -18.50
C SER A 71 12.62 -8.31 -18.58
N ASP A 72 12.79 -7.62 -17.45
CA ASP A 72 13.63 -6.42 -17.39
C ASP A 72 15.12 -6.78 -17.60
N ILE A 73 15.59 -7.91 -17.05
CA ILE A 73 16.96 -8.41 -17.26
C ILE A 73 17.20 -8.77 -18.74
N GLU A 74 16.28 -9.50 -19.37
CA GLU A 74 16.35 -9.83 -20.80
C GLU A 74 16.38 -8.57 -21.66
N THR A 75 15.56 -7.58 -21.32
CA THR A 75 15.57 -6.28 -21.99
C THR A 75 16.95 -5.62 -21.88
N LEU A 76 17.54 -5.59 -20.69
CA LEU A 76 18.86 -4.99 -20.48
C LEU A 76 19.97 -5.74 -21.24
N ARG A 77 19.93 -7.07 -21.29
CA ARG A 77 20.85 -7.90 -22.10
C ARG A 77 20.71 -7.59 -23.59
N SER A 78 19.47 -7.49 -24.10
CA SER A 78 19.22 -7.18 -25.52
C SER A 78 19.75 -5.80 -25.93
N LEU A 79 19.75 -4.85 -24.99
CA LEU A 79 20.27 -3.50 -25.16
C LEU A 79 21.79 -3.39 -24.92
N GLY A 80 22.47 -4.49 -24.56
CA GLY A 80 23.91 -4.50 -24.25
C GLY A 80 24.26 -3.66 -23.02
N ARG A 81 23.33 -3.50 -22.07
CA ARG A 81 23.52 -2.74 -20.83
C ARG A 81 23.77 -3.63 -19.61
N LEU A 82 23.88 -4.94 -19.83
CA LEU A 82 24.18 -5.98 -18.86
C LEU A 82 25.01 -7.09 -19.52
#